data_AF-A0A086YNJ7-F1
#
_entry.id   AF-A0A086YNJ7-F1
#
_cell.length_a   1.000
_cell.length_b   1.000
_cell.length_c   1.000
_cell.angle_alpha   90.00
_cell.angle_beta   90.00
_cell.angle_gamma   90.00
#
_symmetry.space_group_name_H-M   'P 1'
#
loop_
_entity.id
_entity.type
_entity.pdbx_description
1 polymer ?
#
loop_
_entity_poly.entity_id
_entity_poly.type
_entity_poly.pdbx_seq_one_letter_code
_entity_poly.pdbx_strand_id
1 'polypeptide(L)'
;MLESILTQLKAFSPNHQRYIIAILNEIINYYGVSLLGCAIFGSYARGDNRHNSDLDLLIILEKASGLSSRLKEFVENIEMNHEALAQEIYEQEDIFCELSPYILSGEEALKLQPVYYDLVEHHLIIYDPTGLIAYIISATGRILVRSGARKVRQNNTWEWQLVNIGHPGGISL
;
A
#
# COMPACT_ATOMS: atom_id res chain seq x y z
N MET A 1 11.48 13.74 6.46
CA MET A 1 11.09 13.13 5.17
C MET A 1 9.66 12.61 5.25
N LEU A 2 9.34 11.71 6.18
CA LEU A 2 7.96 11.22 6.40
C LEU A 2 6.95 12.34 6.72
N GLU A 3 7.32 13.32 7.55
CA GLU A 3 6.44 14.46 7.88
C GLU A 3 5.93 15.23 6.65
N SER A 4 6.74 15.37 5.59
CA SER A 4 6.34 16.03 4.34
C SER A 4 5.46 15.14 3.44
N ILE A 5 5.49 13.83 3.63
CA ILE A 5 4.59 12.90 2.92
C ILE A 5 3.23 12.89 3.63
N LEU A 6 3.24 12.99 4.94
CA LEU A 6 2.03 12.98 5.77
C LEU A 6 1.19 14.25 5.62
N THR A 7 1.76 15.38 5.20
CA THR A 7 0.96 16.55 4.79
C THR A 7 0.07 16.26 3.57
N GLN A 8 0.36 15.20 2.81
CA GLN A 8 -0.45 14.76 1.69
C GLN A 8 -1.55 13.76 2.12
N LEU A 9 -1.45 13.20 3.32
CA LEU A 9 -2.47 12.31 3.89
C LEU A 9 -3.51 13.10 4.67
N LYS A 10 -4.77 12.72 4.48
CA LYS A 10 -5.86 13.20 5.31
C LYS A 10 -5.89 12.39 6.61
N ALA A 11 -5.18 12.86 7.63
CA ALA A 11 -5.36 12.42 9.00
C ALA A 11 -6.61 13.08 9.62
N PHE A 12 -7.26 12.39 10.55
CA PHE A 12 -8.50 12.86 11.20
C PHE A 12 -8.24 13.56 12.55
N SER A 13 -7.07 13.33 13.14
CA SER A 13 -6.64 13.93 14.41
C SER A 13 -5.11 13.89 14.55
N PRO A 14 -4.53 14.61 15.54
CA PRO A 14 -3.11 14.49 15.86
C PRO A 14 -2.69 13.08 16.28
N ASN A 15 -3.53 12.34 17.02
CA ASN A 15 -3.23 10.98 17.45
C ASN A 15 -3.25 10.01 16.26
N HIS A 16 -4.23 10.14 15.37
CA HIS A 16 -4.29 9.37 14.14
C HIS A 16 -3.08 9.64 13.24
N GLN A 17 -2.67 10.91 13.10
CA GLN A 17 -1.44 11.24 12.37
C GLN A 17 -0.21 10.59 13.02
N ARG A 18 -0.11 10.63 14.35
CA ARG A 18 0.97 9.99 15.11
C ARG A 18 0.97 8.47 14.92
N TYR A 19 -0.19 7.83 14.88
CA TYR A 19 -0.31 6.40 14.61
C TYR A 19 0.24 6.04 13.23
N ILE A 20 -0.17 6.75 12.17
CA ILE A 20 0.34 6.53 10.81
C ILE A 20 1.87 6.72 10.78
N ILE A 21 2.39 7.78 11.41
CA ILE A 21 3.85 8.01 11.51
C ILE A 21 4.54 6.82 12.17
N ALA A 22 3.99 6.35 13.29
CA ALA A 22 4.57 5.29 14.08
C ALA A 22 4.64 3.99 13.26
N ILE A 23 3.54 3.59 12.61
CA ILE A 23 3.47 2.41 11.75
C ILE A 23 4.48 2.47 10.60
N LEU A 24 4.55 3.60 9.87
CA LEU A 24 5.47 3.72 8.74
C LEU A 24 6.93 3.66 9.19
N ASN A 25 7.27 4.26 10.33
CA ASN A 25 8.62 4.12 10.90
C ASN A 25 8.90 2.70 11.35
N GLU A 26 7.94 2.03 11.99
CA GLU A 26 8.09 0.65 12.47
C GLU A 26 8.34 -0.30 11.29
N ILE A 27 7.61 -0.15 10.18
CA ILE A 27 7.86 -0.91 8.94
C ILE A 27 9.28 -0.71 8.43
N ILE A 28 9.73 0.55 8.33
CA ILE A 28 11.09 0.88 7.84
C ILE A 28 12.15 0.30 8.76
N ASN A 29 11.97 0.41 10.08
CA ASN A 29 12.94 -0.04 11.07
C ASN A 29 13.00 -1.56 11.18
N TYR A 30 11.83 -2.22 11.23
CA TYR A 30 11.73 -3.67 11.41
C TYR A 30 12.32 -4.42 10.21
N TYR A 31 11.91 -4.06 8.99
CA TYR A 31 12.41 -4.72 7.78
C TYR A 31 13.81 -4.23 7.37
N GLY A 32 14.17 -2.99 7.70
CA GLY A 32 15.50 -2.44 7.52
C GLY A 32 16.07 -2.67 6.11
N VAL A 33 17.22 -3.33 6.03
CA VAL A 33 17.91 -3.63 4.76
C VAL A 33 17.12 -4.57 3.84
N SER A 34 16.20 -5.36 4.39
CA SER A 34 15.34 -6.24 3.60
C SER A 34 14.17 -5.49 2.97
N LEU A 35 13.86 -4.26 3.40
CA LEU A 35 12.85 -3.43 2.75
C LEU A 35 13.39 -2.88 1.43
N LEU A 36 12.81 -3.29 0.31
CA LEU A 36 13.12 -2.75 -1.01
C LEU A 36 12.21 -1.58 -1.39
N GLY A 37 10.99 -1.54 -0.85
CA GLY A 37 10.05 -0.46 -1.08
C GLY A 37 8.84 -0.50 -0.17
N CYS A 38 8.30 0.68 0.13
CA CYS A 38 7.03 0.87 0.82
C CYS A 38 6.23 2.02 0.18
N ALA A 39 4.95 1.80 -0.09
CA ALA A 39 4.04 2.83 -0.57
C ALA A 39 2.65 2.68 0.05
N ILE A 40 1.95 3.80 0.19
CA ILE A 40 0.52 3.84 0.49
C ILE A 40 -0.25 3.91 -0.82
N PHE A 41 -1.33 3.15 -0.93
CA PHE A 41 -2.29 3.24 -2.03
C PHE A 41 -3.71 3.37 -1.47
N GLY A 42 -4.71 3.16 -2.31
CA GLY A 42 -6.09 3.10 -1.85
C GLY A 42 -6.62 4.45 -1.35
N SER A 43 -7.52 4.41 -0.37
CA SER A 43 -8.30 5.58 0.02
C SER A 43 -7.47 6.73 0.60
N TYR A 44 -6.42 6.38 1.34
CA TYR A 44 -5.47 7.36 1.90
C TYR A 44 -4.68 8.07 0.80
N ALA A 45 -4.22 7.34 -0.21
CA ALA A 45 -3.53 7.94 -1.35
C ALA A 45 -4.47 8.77 -2.26
N ARG A 46 -5.77 8.44 -2.30
CA ARG A 46 -6.80 9.21 -3.02
C ARG A 46 -7.26 10.46 -2.27
N GLY A 47 -7.06 10.52 -0.95
CA GLY A 47 -7.61 11.57 -0.08
C GLY A 47 -9.12 11.45 0.17
N ASP A 48 -9.74 10.33 -0.20
CA ASP A 48 -11.17 10.05 0.00
C ASP A 48 -11.44 9.11 1.19
N ASN A 49 -10.39 8.81 1.98
CA ASN A 49 -10.49 8.03 3.20
C ASN A 49 -11.48 8.62 4.20
N ARG A 50 -12.08 7.72 4.98
CA ARG A 50 -13.09 7.94 6.02
C ARG A 50 -12.57 7.39 7.35
N HIS A 51 -13.31 7.66 8.42
CA HIS A 51 -12.93 7.20 9.75
C HIS A 51 -12.81 5.68 9.85
N ASN A 52 -13.54 4.92 9.02
CA ASN A 52 -13.50 3.47 8.97
C ASN A 52 -12.69 2.94 7.76
N SER A 53 -11.77 3.71 7.22
CA SER A 53 -10.94 3.29 6.10
C SER A 53 -9.62 2.70 6.57
N ASP A 54 -9.27 1.56 6.00
CA ASP A 54 -8.02 0.86 6.24
C ASP A 54 -6.83 1.62 5.60
N LEU A 55 -5.66 1.46 6.19
CA LEU A 55 -4.40 1.93 5.62
C LEU A 55 -3.80 0.86 4.71
N ASP A 56 -4.04 1.01 3.41
CA ASP A 56 -3.53 0.14 2.36
C ASP A 56 -2.03 0.36 2.10
N LEU A 57 -1.22 -0.68 2.29
CA LEU A 57 0.25 -0.61 2.22
C LEU A 57 0.81 -1.61 1.22
N LEU A 58 1.60 -1.16 0.25
CA LEU A 58 2.47 -2.04 -0.54
C LEU A 58 3.82 -2.12 0.16
N ILE A 59 4.26 -3.34 0.49
CA ILE A 59 5.57 -3.61 1.10
C ILE A 59 6.31 -4.60 0.22
N ILE A 60 7.48 -4.21 -0.28
CA ILE A 60 8.33 -5.09 -1.09
C ILE A 60 9.57 -5.42 -0.27
N LEU A 61 9.76 -6.71 -0.01
CA LEU A 61 10.91 -7.25 0.71
C LEU A 61 11.88 -7.92 -0.27
N GLU A 62 13.17 -7.96 0.05
CA GLU A 62 14.17 -8.68 -0.74
C GLU A 62 13.76 -10.14 -0.93
N LYS A 63 13.32 -10.77 0.16
CA LYS A 63 12.69 -12.09 0.18
C LYS A 63 11.53 -12.04 1.15
N ALA A 64 10.47 -12.79 0.85
CA ALA A 64 9.31 -12.91 1.72
C ALA A 64 8.97 -14.38 1.91
N SER A 65 8.58 -14.74 3.13
CA SER A 65 8.11 -16.09 3.50
C SER A 65 6.75 -16.40 2.83
N GLY A 66 6.14 -17.56 3.09
CA GLY A 66 4.79 -17.83 2.57
C GLY A 66 3.77 -16.75 3.00
N LEU A 67 2.69 -16.54 2.23
CA LEU A 67 1.72 -15.45 2.46
C LEU A 67 1.20 -15.40 3.91
N SER A 68 0.82 -16.54 4.48
CA SER A 68 0.36 -16.61 5.87
C SER A 68 1.45 -16.26 6.88
N SER A 69 2.69 -16.68 6.62
CA SER A 69 3.82 -16.43 7.50
C SER A 69 4.23 -14.96 7.50
N ARG A 70 4.29 -14.31 6.33
CA ARG A 70 4.67 -12.90 6.23
C ARG A 70 3.59 -11.97 6.82
N LEU A 71 2.31 -12.33 6.69
CA LEU A 71 1.22 -11.58 7.33
C LEU A 71 1.26 -11.76 8.85
N LYS A 72 1.48 -12.99 9.33
CA LYS A 72 1.65 -13.25 10.75
C LYS A 72 2.82 -12.46 11.34
N GLU A 73 3.96 -12.46 10.66
CA GLU A 73 5.14 -11.69 11.04
C GLU A 73 4.86 -10.19 11.13
N PHE A 74 4.16 -9.62 10.13
CA PHE A 74 3.74 -8.22 10.14
C PHE A 74 2.85 -7.91 11.34
N VAL A 75 1.85 -8.73 11.61
CA VAL A 75 0.94 -8.52 12.76
C VAL A 75 1.71 -8.56 14.07
N GLU A 76 2.50 -9.62 14.29
CA GLU A 76 3.19 -9.86 15.57
C GLU A 76 4.28 -8.83 15.87
N ASN A 77 4.94 -8.27 14.85
CA ASN A 77 6.13 -7.44 15.04
C ASN A 77 5.93 -5.97 14.67
N ILE A 78 4.82 -5.60 14.04
CA ILE A 78 4.54 -4.22 13.63
C ILE A 78 3.19 -3.78 14.16
N GLU A 79 2.10 -4.45 13.77
CA GLU A 79 0.73 -4.01 14.12
C GLU A 79 0.47 -4.04 15.63
N MET A 80 0.78 -5.16 16.29
CA MET A 80 0.53 -5.34 17.73
C MET A 80 1.30 -4.34 18.61
N ASN A 81 2.45 -3.82 18.14
CA ASN A 81 3.22 -2.80 18.87
C ASN A 81 2.46 -1.47 19.00
N HIS A 82 1.43 -1.25 18.17
CA HIS A 82 0.64 -0.03 18.13
C HIS A 82 -0.84 -0.24 18.46
N GLU A 83 -1.24 -1.45 18.85
CA GLU A 83 -2.63 -1.80 19.17
C GLU A 83 -3.23 -0.92 20.28
N ALA A 84 -2.45 -0.64 21.34
CA ALA A 84 -2.93 0.22 22.44
C ALA A 84 -3.27 1.64 21.97
N LEU A 85 -2.47 2.21 21.06
CA LEU A 85 -2.72 3.54 20.49
C LEU A 85 -3.91 3.49 19.52
N ALA A 86 -4.00 2.44 18.70
CA ALA A 86 -5.14 2.24 17.81
C ALA A 86 -6.47 2.14 18.59
N GLN A 87 -6.46 1.38 19.70
CA GLN A 87 -7.62 1.24 20.58
C GLN A 87 -8.00 2.57 21.24
N GLU A 88 -7.02 3.33 21.74
CA GLU A 88 -7.27 4.65 22.32
C GLU A 88 -7.91 5.61 21.31
N ILE A 89 -7.38 5.66 20.09
CA ILE A 89 -7.91 6.47 18.99
C ILE A 89 -9.36 6.06 18.67
N TYR A 90 -9.63 4.77 18.60
CA TYR A 90 -10.97 4.27 18.33
C TYR A 90 -11.96 4.68 19.45
N GLU A 91 -11.61 4.44 20.71
CA GLU A 91 -12.48 4.73 21.85
C GLU A 91 -12.77 6.22 22.05
N GLN A 92 -11.78 7.08 21.78
CA GLN A 92 -11.89 8.52 22.04
C GLN A 92 -12.39 9.31 20.81
N GLU A 93 -12.10 8.84 19.60
CA GLU A 93 -12.24 9.63 18.38
C GLU A 93 -13.08 8.95 17.28
N ASP A 94 -13.51 7.69 17.48
CA ASP A 94 -14.28 6.90 16.52
C ASP A 94 -13.58 6.79 15.15
N ILE A 95 -12.26 6.55 15.19
CA ILE A 95 -11.41 6.35 14.01
C ILE A 95 -10.82 4.94 14.08
N PHE A 96 -11.01 4.16 13.02
CA PHE A 96 -10.45 2.83 12.86
C PHE A 96 -9.03 2.94 12.31
N CYS A 97 -8.14 2.14 12.89
CA CYS A 97 -6.71 2.12 12.56
C CYS A 97 -6.31 0.77 11.96
N GLU A 98 -7.16 0.21 11.08
CA GLU A 98 -6.93 -1.07 10.40
C GLU A 98 -5.81 -0.94 9.36
N LEU A 99 -4.97 -1.97 9.27
CA LEU A 99 -3.85 -2.04 8.33
C LEU A 99 -4.12 -3.13 7.29
N SER A 100 -3.91 -2.80 6.02
CA SER A 100 -4.09 -3.72 4.90
C SER A 100 -2.77 -3.90 4.14
N PRO A 101 -1.82 -4.72 4.66
CA PRO A 101 -0.52 -4.90 4.05
C PRO A 101 -0.55 -5.88 2.88
N TYR A 102 -0.12 -5.42 1.71
CA TYR A 102 0.19 -6.22 0.54
C TYR A 102 1.70 -6.44 0.44
N ILE A 103 2.16 -7.54 1.03
CA ILE A 103 3.59 -7.85 1.19
C ILE A 103 4.05 -8.77 0.06
N LEU A 104 5.07 -8.36 -0.70
CA LEU A 104 5.66 -9.10 -1.82
C LEU A 104 7.16 -9.33 -1.61
N SER A 105 7.69 -10.42 -2.16
CA SER A 105 9.13 -10.50 -2.44
C SER A 105 9.50 -9.65 -3.66
N GLY A 106 10.77 -9.31 -3.83
CA GLY A 106 11.25 -8.61 -5.02
C GLY A 106 10.92 -9.36 -6.32
N GLU A 107 10.99 -10.70 -6.32
CA GLU A 107 10.61 -11.53 -7.47
C GLU A 107 9.11 -11.49 -7.77
N GLU A 108 8.26 -11.50 -6.74
CA GLU A 108 6.80 -11.37 -6.91
C GLU A 108 6.42 -9.95 -7.35
N ALA A 109 7.16 -8.95 -6.88
CA ALA A 109 6.91 -7.54 -7.18
C ALA A 109 7.15 -7.21 -8.66
N LEU A 110 8.07 -7.92 -9.31
CA LEU A 110 8.34 -7.81 -10.75
C LEU A 110 7.33 -8.56 -11.63
N LYS A 111 6.28 -9.13 -11.04
CA LYS A 111 5.11 -9.63 -11.76
C LYS A 111 3.96 -8.65 -11.56
N LEU A 112 3.18 -8.43 -12.61
CA LEU A 112 2.02 -7.56 -12.57
C LEU A 112 1.02 -8.06 -11.50
N GLN A 113 0.81 -7.23 -10.47
CA GLN A 113 -0.17 -7.47 -9.42
C GLN A 113 -1.41 -6.61 -9.64
N PRO A 114 -2.63 -7.09 -9.31
CA PRO A 114 -3.85 -6.30 -9.46
C PRO A 114 -3.80 -4.93 -8.77
N VAL A 115 -3.14 -4.85 -7.61
CA VAL A 115 -3.00 -3.62 -6.81
C VAL A 115 -2.22 -2.52 -7.54
N TYR A 116 -1.41 -2.86 -8.55
CA TYR A 116 -0.62 -1.89 -9.28
C TYR A 116 -1.46 -0.92 -10.11
N TYR A 117 -2.69 -1.29 -10.46
CA TYR A 117 -3.58 -0.40 -11.17
C TYR A 117 -4.01 0.80 -10.33
N ASP A 118 -4.25 0.59 -9.03
CA ASP A 118 -4.56 1.68 -8.11
C ASP A 118 -3.33 2.57 -7.90
N LEU A 119 -2.15 1.96 -7.77
CA LEU A 119 -0.87 2.69 -7.64
C LEU A 119 -0.60 3.59 -8.85
N VAL A 120 -0.99 3.22 -10.06
CA VAL A 120 -0.80 4.09 -11.25
C VAL A 120 -1.57 5.40 -11.15
N GLU A 121 -2.77 5.38 -10.56
CA GLU A 121 -3.58 6.59 -10.42
C GLU A 121 -3.22 7.38 -9.15
N HIS A 122 -3.10 6.68 -8.03
CA HIS A 122 -2.97 7.28 -6.70
C HIS A 122 -2.03 6.46 -5.83
N HIS A 123 -0.89 7.04 -5.49
CA HIS A 123 0.10 6.43 -4.64
C HIS A 123 0.85 7.50 -3.84
N LEU A 124 1.40 7.09 -2.69
CA LEU A 124 2.40 7.84 -1.96
C LEU A 124 3.58 6.92 -1.67
N ILE A 125 4.72 7.19 -2.31
CA ILE A 125 5.95 6.43 -2.06
C ILE A 125 6.54 6.89 -0.73
N ILE A 126 6.66 5.95 0.21
CA ILE A 126 7.19 6.18 1.56
C ILE A 126 8.69 5.88 1.60
N TYR A 127 9.09 4.79 0.96
CA TYR A 127 10.47 4.32 0.90
C TYR A 127 10.68 3.63 -0.45
N ASP A 128 11.69 4.05 -1.22
CA ASP A 128 12.02 3.44 -2.53
C ASP A 128 13.49 3.74 -2.92
N PRO A 129 14.48 3.19 -2.20
CA PRO A 129 15.88 3.58 -2.32
C PRO A 129 16.48 3.32 -3.70
N THR A 130 15.95 2.35 -4.44
CA THR A 130 16.43 1.98 -5.78
C THR A 130 15.48 2.39 -6.90
N GLY A 131 14.31 2.97 -6.58
CA GLY A 131 13.29 3.32 -7.57
C GLY A 131 12.47 2.14 -8.09
N LEU A 132 12.38 1.04 -7.34
CA LEU A 132 11.63 -0.16 -7.71
C LEU A 132 10.13 0.10 -7.79
N ILE A 133 9.55 0.79 -6.81
CA ILE A 133 8.11 1.13 -6.84
C ILE A 133 7.82 2.10 -7.99
N ALA A 134 8.67 3.12 -8.17
CA ALA A 134 8.56 4.04 -9.29
C ALA A 134 8.63 3.31 -10.65
N TYR A 135 9.51 2.32 -10.79
CA TYR A 135 9.59 1.45 -11.96
C TYR A 135 8.29 0.66 -12.17
N ILE A 136 7.79 -0.01 -11.12
CA ILE A 136 6.54 -0.81 -11.17
C ILE A 136 5.36 0.04 -11.63
N ILE A 137 5.20 1.24 -11.08
CA ILE A 137 4.15 2.20 -11.47
C ILE A 137 4.28 2.56 -12.95
N SER A 138 5.49 2.92 -13.39
CA SER A 138 5.76 3.29 -14.78
C SER A 138 5.52 2.13 -15.77
N ALA A 139 5.95 0.92 -15.42
CA ALA A 139 5.78 -0.29 -16.22
C ALA A 139 4.29 -0.67 -16.34
N THR A 140 3.58 -0.66 -15.20
CA THR A 140 2.13 -0.90 -15.17
C THR A 140 1.37 0.13 -16.01
N GLY A 141 1.71 1.42 -15.90
CA GLY A 141 1.11 2.47 -16.71
C GLY A 141 1.29 2.23 -18.23
N ARG A 142 2.50 1.80 -18.65
CA ARG A 142 2.75 1.43 -20.06
C ARG A 142 1.90 0.23 -20.49
N ILE A 143 1.73 -0.78 -19.63
CA ILE A 143 0.91 -1.95 -19.92
C ILE A 143 -0.55 -1.54 -20.09
N LEU A 144 -1.10 -0.73 -19.18
CA LEU A 144 -2.48 -0.23 -19.24
C LEU A 144 -2.75 0.55 -20.53
N VAL A 145 -1.83 1.42 -20.94
CA VAL A 145 -1.94 2.16 -22.21
C VAL A 145 -1.91 1.20 -23.40
N ARG A 146 -0.97 0.25 -23.44
CA ARG A 146 -0.82 -0.70 -24.56
C ARG A 146 -1.98 -1.68 -24.68
N SER A 147 -2.56 -2.10 -23.55
CA SER A 147 -3.71 -3.01 -23.52
C SER A 147 -5.02 -2.33 -23.92
N GLY A 148 -5.00 -1.00 -24.12
CA GLY A 148 -6.20 -0.20 -24.26
C GLY A 148 -7.09 -0.29 -23.03
N ALA A 149 -6.48 -0.45 -21.84
CA ALA A 149 -7.22 -0.60 -20.59
C ALA A 149 -8.17 0.57 -20.41
N ARG A 150 -9.41 0.28 -20.02
CA ARG A 150 -10.39 1.30 -19.67
C ARG A 150 -10.86 1.04 -18.27
N LYS A 151 -10.95 2.12 -17.49
CA LYS A 151 -11.65 2.10 -16.22
C LYS A 151 -13.15 2.11 -16.52
N VAL A 152 -13.81 1.00 -16.24
CA VAL A 152 -15.25 0.86 -16.44
C VAL A 152 -15.92 0.88 -15.08
N ARG A 153 -16.88 1.78 -14.90
CA ARG A 153 -17.73 1.76 -13.71
C ARG A 153 -18.74 0.63 -13.86
N GLN A 154 -18.63 -0.41 -13.04
CA GLN A 154 -19.66 -1.41 -12.88
C GLN A 154 -20.40 -1.14 -11.57
N ASN A 155 -21.67 -0.77 -11.65
CA ASN A 155 -22.48 -0.38 -10.49
C ASN A 155 -21.82 0.76 -9.66
N ASN A 156 -21.47 0.47 -8.41
CA ASN A 156 -20.78 1.38 -7.48
C ASN A 156 -19.27 1.08 -7.35
N THR A 157 -18.71 0.17 -8.15
CA THR A 157 -17.29 -0.15 -8.17
C THR A 157 -16.64 0.27 -9.50
N TRP A 158 -15.33 0.50 -9.44
CA TRP A 158 -14.51 0.75 -10.62
C TRP A 158 -13.67 -0.48 -10.91
N GLU A 159 -13.69 -0.94 -12.16
CA GLU A 159 -12.89 -2.08 -12.59
C GLU A 159 -12.04 -1.70 -13.79
N TRP A 160 -10.81 -2.18 -13.78
CA TRP A 160 -9.92 -2.07 -14.94
C TRP A 160 -10.21 -3.21 -15.90
N GLN A 161 -10.77 -2.87 -17.07
CA GLN A 161 -10.98 -3.83 -18.15
C GLN A 161 -9.84 -3.71 -19.17
N LEU A 162 -9.05 -4.77 -19.29
CA LEU A 162 -8.03 -4.89 -20.33
C LEU A 162 -8.71 -5.37 -21.63
N VAL A 163 -8.48 -4.68 -22.74
CA VAL A 163 -9.15 -5.01 -24.01
C VAL A 163 -8.30 -5.98 -24.84
N ASN A 164 -6.98 -5.77 -24.87
CA ASN A 164 -6.06 -6.48 -25.77
C ASN A 164 -5.09 -7.44 -25.09
N ILE A 165 -5.27 -7.68 -23.79
CA ILE A 165 -4.44 -8.62 -23.01
C ILE A 165 -5.40 -9.58 -22.31
N GLY A 166 -5.12 -10.89 -22.40
CA GLY A 166 -5.86 -11.92 -21.66
C GLY A 166 -5.68 -11.80 -20.15
N HIS A 167 -5.78 -12.92 -19.41
CA HIS A 167 -5.63 -12.89 -17.94
C HIS A 167 -4.26 -12.26 -17.56
N PRO A 168 -4.22 -11.12 -16.85
CA PRO A 168 -2.97 -10.37 -16.63
C PRO A 168 -2.04 -10.96 -15.57
N GLY A 169 -2.46 -12.05 -14.90
CA GLY A 169 -1.68 -12.68 -13.85
C GLY A 169 -0.35 -13.22 -14.38
N GLY A 170 0.75 -12.80 -13.77
CA GLY A 170 2.08 -13.34 -14.06
C GLY A 170 2.83 -12.68 -15.22
N ILE A 171 2.34 -11.56 -15.77
CA ILE A 171 3.11 -10.74 -16.72
C ILE A 171 4.32 -10.15 -16.00
N SER A 172 5.53 -10.40 -16.51
CA SER A 172 6.76 -9.76 -16.00
C SER A 172 6.80 -8.27 -16.40
N LEU A 173 7.18 -7.42 -15.45
CA LEU A 173 7.28 -5.97 -15.61
C LEU A 173 8.61 -5.50 -16.20
#